data_AF-A0A026VSH7-F1
#
_entry.id   AF-A0A026VSH7-F1
#
_cell.length_a   1.000
_cell.length_b   1.000
_cell.length_c   1.000
_cell.angle_alpha   90.00
_cell.angle_beta   90.00
_cell.angle_gamma   90.00
#
_symmetry.space_group_name_H-M   'P 1'
#
loop_
_entity.id
_entity.type
_entity.pdbx_description
1 polymer ?
#
loop_
_entity_poly.entity_id
_entity_poly.type
_entity_poly.pdbx_seq_one_letter_code
_entity_poly.pdbx_strand_id
1 'polypeptide(L)'
;MRYTTEEYTNMIVAYGLAGENARLVARIYAERFPGRAYYPTLCTIFRTVQQLRETGCLVHNTRGIPVRRRVRDEERVLDAFHENPGTSVRRTALEFDLSWYEVHSILRQNELHPYHYQRVQ
;
A
#
# COMPACT_ATOMS: atom_id res chain seq x y z
N MET A 1 -16.83 -0.16 -8.98
CA MET A 1 -17.26 -0.13 -7.56
C MET A 1 -16.11 -0.68 -6.72
N ARG A 2 -15.70 0.01 -5.66
CA ARG A 2 -14.68 -0.50 -4.72
C ARG A 2 -15.42 -1.11 -3.53
N TYR A 3 -15.05 -2.34 -3.19
CA TYR A 3 -15.58 -3.02 -2.02
C TYR A 3 -14.72 -2.70 -0.79
N THR A 4 -15.28 -2.88 0.40
CA THR A 4 -14.53 -2.76 1.65
C THR A 4 -13.59 -3.95 1.84
N THR A 5 -12.61 -3.82 2.74
CA THR A 5 -11.72 -4.93 3.10
C THR A 5 -12.49 -6.16 3.61
N GLU A 6 -13.55 -5.92 4.39
CA GLU A 6 -14.44 -6.97 4.88
C GLU A 6 -15.15 -7.70 3.73
N GLU A 7 -15.67 -6.94 2.77
CA GLU A 7 -16.33 -7.48 1.59
C GLU A 7 -15.41 -8.33 0.74
N TYR A 8 -14.18 -7.87 0.51
CA TYR A 8 -13.15 -8.65 -0.18
C TYR A 8 -12.82 -9.95 0.57
N THR A 9 -12.69 -9.88 1.88
CA THR A 9 -12.45 -11.07 2.72
C THR A 9 -13.60 -12.07 2.56
N ASN A 10 -14.84 -11.59 2.62
CA ASN A 10 -16.04 -12.43 2.43
C ASN A 10 -16.07 -13.07 1.05
N MET A 11 -15.61 -12.37 0.00
CA MET A 11 -15.54 -12.92 -1.36
C MET A 11 -14.51 -14.04 -1.46
N ILE A 12 -13.33 -13.87 -0.85
CA ILE A 12 -12.28 -14.89 -0.82
C ILE A 12 -12.75 -16.14 -0.08
N VAL A 13 -13.39 -15.98 1.09
CA VAL A 13 -13.88 -17.13 1.86
C VAL A 13 -14.99 -17.86 1.10
N ALA A 14 -15.93 -17.14 0.47
CA ALA A 14 -16.95 -17.78 -0.36
C ALA A 14 -16.35 -18.52 -1.57
N TYR A 15 -15.30 -17.98 -2.17
CA TYR A 15 -14.58 -18.63 -3.28
C TYR A 15 -13.90 -19.95 -2.83
N GLY A 16 -13.27 -19.95 -1.65
CA GLY A 16 -12.68 -21.15 -1.06
C GLY A 16 -13.72 -22.21 -0.70
N LEU A 17 -14.84 -21.80 -0.08
CA LEU A 17 -15.94 -22.71 0.27
C LEU A 17 -16.60 -23.36 -0.95
N ALA A 18 -16.62 -22.66 -2.09
CA ALA A 18 -17.11 -23.19 -3.35
C ALA A 18 -16.16 -24.21 -4.01
N GLY A 19 -14.97 -24.46 -3.44
CA GLY A 19 -13.95 -25.29 -4.07
C GLY A 19 -13.52 -24.74 -5.43
N GLU A 20 -13.40 -23.42 -5.53
CA GLU A 20 -13.13 -22.69 -6.79
C GLU A 20 -14.22 -22.83 -7.87
N ASN A 21 -15.38 -23.42 -7.55
CA ASN A 21 -16.49 -23.56 -8.49
C ASN A 21 -17.27 -22.25 -8.63
N ALA A 22 -16.90 -21.48 -9.65
CA ALA A 22 -17.52 -20.25 -10.11
C ALA A 22 -19.06 -20.18 -9.97
N ARG A 23 -19.79 -21.23 -10.37
CA ARG A 23 -21.27 -21.20 -10.34
C ARG A 23 -21.84 -21.26 -8.92
N LEU A 24 -21.12 -21.89 -8.00
CA LEU A 24 -21.52 -22.02 -6.60
C LEU A 24 -21.16 -20.80 -5.77
N VAL A 25 -20.07 -20.09 -6.11
CA VAL A 25 -19.56 -18.95 -5.34
C VAL A 25 -20.62 -17.88 -5.10
N ALA A 26 -21.31 -17.43 -6.16
CA ALA A 26 -22.30 -16.37 -6.06
C ALA A 26 -23.49 -16.80 -5.18
N ARG A 27 -23.89 -18.06 -5.27
CA ARG A 27 -24.95 -18.65 -4.46
C ARG A 27 -24.54 -18.73 -2.98
N ILE A 28 -23.37 -19.29 -2.70
CA ILE A 28 -22.82 -19.40 -1.33
C ILE A 28 -22.67 -18.01 -0.70
N TYR A 29 -22.21 -17.02 -1.48
CA TYR A 29 -22.08 -15.65 -1.00
C TYR A 29 -23.46 -15.05 -0.65
N ALA A 30 -24.47 -15.24 -1.51
CA ALA A 30 -25.81 -14.73 -1.26
C ALA A 30 -26.51 -15.41 -0.08
N GLU A 31 -26.33 -16.73 0.08
CA GLU A 31 -26.87 -17.50 1.20
C GLU A 31 -26.22 -17.09 2.53
N ARG A 32 -24.93 -16.79 2.52
CA ARG A 32 -24.19 -16.43 3.74
C ARG A 32 -24.41 -14.99 4.20
N PHE A 33 -24.69 -14.08 3.26
CA PHE A 33 -24.88 -12.66 3.56
C PHE A 33 -26.22 -12.14 3.00
N PRO A 34 -27.36 -12.65 3.50
CA PRO A 34 -28.68 -12.25 3.02
C PRO A 34 -28.98 -10.78 3.35
N GLY A 35 -29.88 -10.17 2.59
CA GLY A 35 -30.34 -8.80 2.84
C GLY A 35 -29.39 -7.68 2.37
N ARG A 36 -28.35 -8.00 1.60
CA ARG A 36 -27.52 -6.97 0.95
C ARG A 36 -28.26 -6.25 -0.17
N ALA A 37 -28.04 -4.94 -0.26
CA ALA A 37 -28.54 -4.11 -1.36
C ALA A 37 -27.93 -4.51 -2.72
N TYR A 38 -26.69 -5.02 -2.71
CA TYR A 38 -26.01 -5.50 -3.91
C TYR A 38 -25.12 -6.70 -3.61
N TYR A 39 -25.11 -7.68 -4.53
CA TYR A 39 -24.26 -8.86 -4.45
C TYR A 39 -23.16 -8.82 -5.52
N PRO A 40 -21.91 -9.13 -5.14
CA PRO A 40 -20.83 -9.19 -6.10
C PRO A 40 -21.10 -10.27 -7.16
N THR A 41 -20.87 -9.92 -8.42
CA THR A 41 -20.97 -10.89 -9.52
C THR A 41 -19.83 -11.90 -9.46
N LEU A 42 -20.01 -13.05 -10.11
CA LEU A 42 -18.96 -14.05 -10.29
C LEU A 42 -17.65 -13.42 -10.81
N CYS A 43 -17.74 -12.59 -11.85
CA CYS A 43 -16.56 -11.93 -12.43
C CYS A 43 -15.85 -11.03 -11.42
N THR A 44 -16.60 -10.39 -10.53
CA THR A 44 -16.03 -9.57 -9.46
C THR A 44 -15.23 -10.44 -8.50
N ILE A 45 -15.83 -11.52 -7.99
CA ILE A 45 -15.17 -12.41 -7.03
C ILE A 45 -13.92 -13.04 -7.65
N PHE A 46 -14.02 -13.52 -8.90
CA PHE A 46 -12.88 -14.06 -9.62
C PHE A 46 -11.74 -13.03 -9.75
N ARG A 47 -12.04 -11.80 -10.18
CA ARG A 47 -11.04 -10.73 -10.29
C ARG A 47 -10.38 -10.41 -8.96
N THR A 48 -11.12 -10.47 -7.85
CA THR A 48 -10.52 -10.25 -6.52
C THR A 48 -9.50 -11.34 -6.20
N VAL A 49 -9.83 -12.61 -6.41
CA VAL A 49 -8.89 -13.71 -6.16
C VAL A 49 -7.69 -13.61 -7.09
N GLN A 50 -7.91 -13.31 -8.37
CA GLN A 50 -6.84 -13.14 -9.35
C GLN A 50 -5.91 -11.98 -8.96
N GLN A 51 -6.45 -10.82 -8.63
CA GLN A 51 -5.66 -9.67 -8.19
C GLN A 51 -4.84 -10.01 -6.93
N LEU A 52 -5.42 -10.74 -5.98
CA LEU A 52 -4.70 -11.18 -4.78
C LEU A 52 -3.55 -12.14 -5.14
N ARG A 53 -3.76 -13.07 -6.07
CA ARG A 53 -2.71 -14.00 -6.55
C ARG A 53 -1.57 -13.25 -7.26
N GLU A 54 -1.90 -12.26 -8.07
CA GLU A 54 -0.91 -11.52 -8.87
C GLU A 54 -0.14 -10.46 -8.07
N THR A 55 -0.82 -9.77 -7.14
CA THR A 55 -0.26 -8.56 -6.49
C THR A 55 -0.12 -8.69 -4.98
N GLY A 56 -0.75 -9.68 -4.35
CA GLY A 56 -0.82 -9.80 -2.90
C GLY A 56 -1.66 -8.72 -2.22
N CYS A 57 -2.32 -7.82 -2.96
CA CYS A 57 -2.99 -6.66 -2.40
C CYS A 57 -4.30 -6.29 -3.13
N LEU A 58 -5.40 -6.23 -2.37
CA LEU A 58 -6.72 -5.82 -2.87
C LEU A 58 -7.01 -4.33 -2.67
N VAL A 59 -6.41 -3.73 -1.65
CA VAL A 59 -6.62 -2.33 -1.28
C VAL A 59 -5.35 -1.56 -1.61
N HIS A 60 -5.30 -0.98 -2.80
CA HIS A 60 -4.30 0.04 -3.08
C HIS A 60 -4.66 1.28 -2.29
N ASN A 61 -3.84 1.66 -1.31
CA ASN A 61 -3.93 2.96 -0.66
C ASN A 61 -3.55 4.01 -1.70
N THR A 62 -4.54 4.42 -2.50
CA THR A 62 -4.37 5.39 -3.59
C THR A 62 -4.10 6.76 -3.01
N ARG A 63 -2.84 7.00 -2.64
CA ARG A 63 -2.22 8.32 -2.65
C ARG A 63 -1.03 8.27 -3.62
N GLY A 64 -1.35 8.11 -4.90
CA GLY A 64 -0.53 8.50 -6.06
C GLY A 64 0.80 7.78 -6.35
N ILE A 65 1.45 7.16 -5.36
CA ILE A 65 2.83 6.66 -5.52
C ILE A 65 2.82 5.13 -5.43
N PRO A 66 3.35 4.40 -6.43
CA PRO A 66 3.54 2.96 -6.33
C PRO A 66 4.32 2.61 -5.06
N VAL A 67 3.85 1.65 -4.26
CA VAL A 67 4.48 1.27 -2.98
C VAL A 67 5.97 1.01 -3.15
N ARG A 68 6.37 0.32 -4.24
CA ARG A 68 7.78 0.08 -4.57
C ARG A 68 8.59 1.36 -4.80
N ARG A 69 8.00 2.38 -5.45
CA ARG A 69 8.66 3.67 -5.66
C ARG A 69 8.89 4.36 -4.32
N ARG A 70 7.87 4.38 -3.46
CA ARG A 70 7.96 4.97 -2.12
C ARG A 70 9.03 4.31 -1.25
N VAL A 71 9.09 2.98 -1.22
CA VAL A 71 10.12 2.24 -0.47
C VAL A 71 11.52 2.56 -0.98
N ARG A 72 11.70 2.58 -2.30
CA ARG A 72 13.01 2.91 -2.91
C ARG A 72 13.45 4.34 -2.61
N ASP A 73 12.53 5.31 -2.65
CA ASP A 73 12.84 6.71 -2.36
C ASP A 73 13.12 6.92 -0.86
N GLU A 74 12.45 6.16 0.02
CA GLU A 74 12.74 6.10 1.46
C GLU A 74 14.13 5.54 1.75
N GLU A 75 14.49 4.37 1.21
CA GLU A 75 15.82 3.77 1.38
C GLU A 75 16.94 4.72 0.95
N ARG A 76 16.81 5.35 -0.23
CA ARG A 76 17.80 6.32 -0.74
C ARG A 76 17.99 7.50 0.20
N VAL A 77 16.91 8.03 0.77
CA VAL A 77 16.96 9.12 1.75
C VAL A 77 17.70 8.69 3.01
N LEU A 78 17.38 7.51 3.56
CA LEU A 78 18.02 7.02 4.79
C LEU A 78 19.51 6.77 4.57
N ASP A 79 19.89 6.14 3.46
CA ASP A 79 21.29 5.85 3.11
C ASP A 79 22.13 7.14 3.01
N ALA A 80 21.61 8.20 2.38
CA ALA A 80 22.32 9.48 2.26
C ALA A 80 22.63 10.13 3.62
N PHE A 81 21.73 10.00 4.60
CA PHE A 81 21.93 10.51 5.95
C PHE A 81 22.80 9.58 6.81
N HIS A 82 22.79 8.26 6.55
CA HIS A 82 23.71 7.33 7.17
C HIS A 82 25.17 7.55 6.70
N GLU A 83 25.38 7.76 5.40
CA GLU A 83 26.71 8.02 4.82
C GLU A 83 27.28 9.38 5.25
N ASN A 84 26.43 10.40 5.32
CA ASN A 84 26.82 11.74 5.74
C ASN A 84 25.73 12.42 6.58
N PRO A 85 25.77 12.29 7.91
CA PRO A 85 24.79 12.89 8.82
C PRO A 85 24.71 14.42 8.75
N GLY A 86 25.73 15.09 8.20
CA GLY A 86 25.77 16.54 8.01
C GLY A 86 25.05 17.02 6.73
N THR A 87 24.50 16.12 5.92
CA THR A 87 23.76 16.47 4.71
C THR A 87 22.48 17.22 5.06
N SER A 88 22.13 18.24 4.27
CA SER A 88 20.90 18.99 4.48
C SER A 88 19.69 18.31 3.83
N VAL A 89 18.52 18.44 4.45
CA VAL A 89 17.23 17.99 3.90
C VAL A 89 17.00 18.56 2.50
N ARG A 90 17.36 19.84 2.27
CA ARG A 90 17.23 20.49 0.96
C ARG A 90 18.12 19.86 -0.10
N ARG A 91 19.37 19.54 0.24
CA ARG A 91 20.32 18.91 -0.71
C ARG A 91 19.81 17.53 -1.13
N THR A 92 19.38 16.73 -0.16
CA THR A 92 18.84 15.38 -0.40
C THR A 92 17.56 15.42 -1.25
N ALA A 93 16.66 16.36 -0.98
CA ALA A 93 15.45 16.56 -1.77
C ALA A 93 15.75 16.86 -3.26
N LEU A 94 16.74 17.72 -3.51
CA LEU A 94 17.17 18.05 -4.87
C LEU A 94 17.86 16.88 -5.57
N GLU A 95 18.68 16.11 -4.85
CA GLU A 95 19.40 14.96 -5.39
C GLU A 95 18.47 13.82 -5.81
N PHE A 96 17.39 13.61 -5.06
CA PHE A 96 16.46 12.49 -5.28
C PHE A 96 15.16 12.89 -6.00
N ASP A 97 15.04 14.14 -6.44
CA ASP A 97 13.83 14.70 -7.07
C ASP A 97 12.58 14.49 -6.19
N LEU A 98 12.75 14.74 -4.89
CA LEU A 98 11.70 14.62 -3.87
C LEU A 98 11.32 16.00 -3.34
N SER A 99 10.11 16.10 -2.78
CA SER A 99 9.76 17.33 -2.05
C SER A 99 10.51 17.40 -0.73
N TRP A 100 10.85 18.62 -0.28
CA TRP A 100 11.48 18.83 1.03
C TRP A 100 10.63 18.24 2.18
N TYR A 101 9.29 18.31 2.07
CA TYR A 101 8.37 17.74 3.05
C TYR A 101 8.45 16.21 3.10
N GLU A 102 8.64 15.55 1.97
CA GLU A 102 8.75 14.09 1.86
C GLU A 102 10.02 13.59 2.54
N VAL A 103 11.17 14.21 2.26
CA VAL A 103 12.44 13.90 2.95
C VAL A 103 12.31 14.12 4.46
N HIS A 104 11.72 15.25 4.88
CA HIS A 104 11.50 15.52 6.30
C HIS A 104 10.55 14.50 6.96
N SER A 105 9.51 14.05 6.26
CA SER A 105 8.57 13.04 6.74
C SER A 105 9.24 11.68 6.90
N ILE A 106 10.09 11.26 5.95
CA ILE A 106 10.84 10.00 6.00
C ILE A 106 11.77 9.99 7.22
N LEU A 107 12.54 11.05 7.41
CA LEU A 107 13.46 11.17 8.55
C LEU A 107 12.70 11.10 9.90
N ARG A 108 11.57 11.80 10.01
CA ARG A 108 10.75 11.78 11.23
C ARG A 108 10.11 10.42 11.50
N GLN A 109 9.69 9.70 10.47
CA GLN A 109 9.11 8.34 10.60
C GLN A 109 10.15 7.30 11.03
N ASN A 110 11.42 7.54 10.69
CA ASN A 110 12.55 6.66 11.01
C ASN A 110 13.42 7.19 12.17
N GLU A 111 12.90 8.13 12.97
CA GLU A 111 13.56 8.66 14.18
C GLU A 111 14.95 9.29 13.92
N LEU A 112 15.23 9.73 12.70
CA LEU A 112 16.46 10.41 12.34
C LEU A 112 16.33 11.93 12.49
N HIS A 113 17.23 12.52 13.26
CA HIS A 113 17.34 13.97 13.44
C HIS A 113 18.57 14.50 12.71
N PRO A 114 18.41 15.28 11.62
CA PRO A 114 19.52 15.98 10.99
C PRO A 114 20.20 16.91 12.01
N TYR A 115 21.50 16.71 12.25
CA TYR A 115 22.27 17.60 13.11
C TYR A 115 23.10 18.57 12.27
N HIS A 116 22.95 19.87 12.52
CA HIS A 116 23.78 20.90 11.89
C HIS A 116 25.02 21.18 12.75
N TYR A 117 26.20 20.84 12.24
CA TYR A 117 27.46 21.25 12.86
C TYR A 117 27.69 22.75 12.66
N GLN A 118 27.62 23.52 13.75
CA GLN A 118 27.98 24.93 13.76
C GLN A 118 29.37 25.09 14.38
N ARG A 119 30.36 25.49 13.57
CA ARG A 119 31.71 25.81 14.08
C ARG A 119 31.63 27.12 14.85
N VAL A 120 31.96 27.08 16.13
CA VAL A 120 32.16 28.27 16.96
C VAL A 120 33.64 28.66 16.83
N GLN A 121 33.92 29.91 16.47
CA GLN A 121 35.27 30.50 16.45
C GLN A 121 35.45 31.40 17.66
#